data_AF-A0A2V8KCE4-F1
#
_entry.id   AF-A0A2V8KCE4-F1
#
_cell.length_a   1.000
_cell.length_b   1.000
_cell.length_c   1.000
_cell.angle_alpha   90.00
_cell.angle_beta   90.00
_cell.angle_gamma   90.00
#
_symmetry.space_group_name_H-M   'P 1'
#
loop_
_entity.id
_entity.type
_entity.pdbx_description
1 polymer ?
#
loop_
_entity_poly.entity_id
_entity_poly.type
_entity_poly.pdbx_seq_one_letter_code
_entity_poly.pdbx_strand_id
1 'polypeptide(L)'
;METEVLRVSEYPRNLFESIAIERTGDANRIRVRGNLTIRGKTLPVMIPSTLTHLEDGTYRAAGEYRFKQSSFLIKPVQLAGGTVRVKDELQTQFEILLK
;
A
#
# COMPACT_ATOMS: atom_id res chain seq x y z
N MET A 1 4.28 -17.97 -5.81
CA MET A 1 3.89 -16.57 -5.51
C MET A 1 4.43 -15.59 -6.56
N GLU A 2 5.73 -15.57 -6.84
CA GLU A 2 6.31 -14.63 -7.82
C GLU A 2 5.72 -14.71 -9.23
N THR A 3 5.47 -15.92 -9.74
CA THR A 3 5.01 -16.11 -11.13
C THR A 3 3.50 -15.91 -11.32
N GLU A 4 2.68 -16.28 -10.34
CA GLU A 4 1.21 -16.28 -10.51
C GLU A 4 0.52 -15.06 -9.88
N VAL A 5 1.06 -14.55 -8.77
CA VAL A 5 0.45 -13.46 -8.00
C VAL A 5 0.98 -12.12 -8.47
N LEU A 6 2.29 -11.92 -8.32
CA LEU A 6 2.94 -10.65 -8.64
C LEU A 6 3.40 -10.56 -10.10
N ARG A 7 3.66 -11.71 -10.75
CA ARG A 7 4.19 -11.81 -12.12
C ARG A 7 5.44 -10.93 -12.29
N VAL A 8 6.42 -11.11 -11.41
CA VAL A 8 7.58 -10.21 -11.24
C VAL A 8 8.38 -10.02 -12.55
N SER A 9 8.47 -11.04 -13.39
CA SER A 9 9.11 -10.94 -14.71
C SER A 9 8.42 -9.95 -15.66
N GLU A 10 7.12 -9.76 -15.52
CA GLU A 10 6.31 -8.82 -16.32
C GLU A 10 6.10 -7.49 -15.61
N TYR A 11 6.01 -7.51 -14.27
CA TYR A 11 5.80 -6.34 -13.42
C TYR A 11 6.85 -6.30 -12.29
N PRO A 12 8.08 -5.86 -12.59
CA PRO A 12 9.19 -5.93 -11.64
C PRO A 12 9.07 -4.92 -10.49
N ARG A 13 8.11 -3.99 -10.55
CA ARG A 13 7.95 -2.91 -9.59
C ARG A 13 6.49 -2.70 -9.23
N ASN A 14 6.24 -2.53 -7.93
CA ASN A 14 5.05 -1.84 -7.42
C ASN A 14 5.45 -0.39 -7.12
N LEU A 15 4.61 0.57 -7.47
CA LEU A 15 4.95 1.98 -7.39
C LEU A 15 3.84 2.75 -6.68
N PHE A 16 4.22 3.61 -5.73
CA PHE A 16 3.34 4.63 -5.17
C PHE A 16 3.92 6.00 -5.48
N GLU A 17 3.12 6.85 -6.12
CA GLU A 17 3.48 8.24 -6.46
C GLU A 17 2.51 9.19 -5.75
N SER A 18 3.03 10.03 -4.85
CA SER A 18 2.21 11.02 -4.14
C SER A 18 1.82 12.17 -5.09
N ILE A 19 0.60 12.66 -4.92
CA ILE A 19 0.03 13.79 -5.66
C ILE A 19 -0.18 14.97 -4.72
N ALA A 20 -0.68 14.70 -3.50
CA ALA A 20 -0.96 15.73 -2.52
C ALA A 20 -0.88 15.18 -1.10
N ILE A 21 -0.61 16.06 -0.14
CA ILE A 21 -0.63 15.76 1.29
C ILE A 21 -1.60 16.72 1.96
N GLU A 22 -2.57 16.17 2.68
CA GLU A 22 -3.53 16.91 3.47
C GLU A 22 -3.20 16.74 4.96
N ARG A 23 -3.04 17.85 5.69
CA ARG A 23 -2.98 17.80 7.15
C ARG A 23 -4.38 17.54 7.69
N THR A 24 -4.48 16.62 8.62
CA THR A 24 -5.72 16.44 9.40
C THR A 24 -5.64 17.31 10.66
N GLY A 25 -6.75 17.46 11.40
CA GLY A 25 -6.79 18.33 12.58
C GLY A 25 -5.79 17.98 13.69
N ASP A 26 -5.24 16.76 13.68
CA ASP A 26 -4.18 16.33 14.60
C ASP A 26 -2.80 16.64 14.03
N ALA A 27 -1.91 17.23 14.86
CA ALA A 27 -0.65 17.83 14.43
C ALA A 27 0.29 16.89 13.64
N ASN A 28 0.27 15.59 13.93
CA ASN A 28 1.12 14.58 13.30
C ASN A 28 0.37 13.68 12.30
N ARG A 29 -0.93 13.87 12.06
CA ARG A 29 -1.70 13.02 11.15
C ARG A 29 -1.89 13.69 9.80
N ILE A 30 -1.60 12.95 8.75
CA ILE A 30 -1.73 13.37 7.36
C ILE A 30 -2.54 12.35 6.56
N ARG A 31 -3.10 12.79 5.44
CA ARG A 31 -3.60 11.93 4.37
C ARG A 31 -2.77 12.18 3.12
N VAL A 32 -2.13 11.13 2.62
CA VAL A 32 -1.34 11.19 1.39
C VAL A 32 -2.21 10.68 0.25
N ARG A 33 -2.61 11.57 -0.66
CA ARG A 33 -3.26 11.20 -1.91
C ARG A 33 -2.19 10.84 -2.93
N GLY A 34 -2.36 9.73 -3.63
CA GLY A 34 -1.41 9.30 -4.65
C GLY A 34 -1.97 8.25 -5.59
N ASN A 35 -1.13 7.77 -6.48
CA ASN A 35 -1.42 6.67 -7.39
C ASN A 35 -0.65 5.44 -6.94
N LEU A 36 -1.36 4.33 -6.72
CA LEU A 36 -0.76 3.04 -6.42
C LEU A 36 -0.84 2.16 -7.68
N THR A 37 0.32 1.67 -8.11
CA THR A 37 0.45 0.74 -9.23
C THR A 37 0.90 -0.60 -8.70
N ILE A 38 0.05 -1.62 -8.89
CA ILE A 38 0.37 -3.02 -8.61
C ILE A 38 0.02 -3.82 -9.86
N ARG A 39 0.95 -4.69 -10.29
CA ARG A 39 0.79 -5.53 -11.48
C ARG A 39 0.36 -4.74 -12.72
N GLY A 40 0.97 -3.56 -12.91
CA GLY A 40 0.71 -2.65 -14.02
C GLY A 40 -0.65 -1.94 -14.01
N LYS A 41 -1.51 -2.18 -13.00
CA LYS A 41 -2.77 -1.46 -12.84
C LYS A 41 -2.60 -0.34 -11.82
N THR A 42 -2.88 0.89 -12.25
CA THR A 42 -2.81 2.09 -11.41
C THR A 42 -4.20 2.46 -10.89
N LEU A 43 -4.31 2.73 -9.59
CA LEU A 43 -5.52 3.23 -8.96
C LEU A 43 -5.20 4.43 -8.05
N PRO A 44 -6.06 5.46 -8.01
CA PRO A 44 -5.91 6.54 -7.04
C PRO A 44 -6.23 6.01 -5.64
N VAL A 45 -5.40 6.38 -4.67
CA VAL A 45 -5.53 5.99 -3.26
C VAL A 45 -5.34 7.19 -2.35
N MET A 46 -5.88 7.09 -1.13
CA MET A 46 -5.67 8.03 -0.04
C MET A 46 -5.21 7.23 1.17
N ILE A 47 -3.97 7.47 1.59
CA ILE A 47 -3.32 6.71 2.65
C ILE A 47 -3.27 7.59 3.91
N PRO A 48 -3.99 7.23 4.99
CA PRO A 48 -3.82 7.88 6.27
C PRO A 48 -2.45 7.52 6.84
N SER A 49 -1.74 8.50 7.39
CA SER A 49 -0.39 8.31 7.92
C SER A 49 -0.12 9.23 9.09
N THR A 50 0.85 8.87 9.90
CA THR A 50 1.50 9.77 10.85
C THR A 50 2.83 10.24 10.29
N LEU A 51 3.16 11.50 10.53
CA LEU A 51 4.44 12.11 10.20
C LEU A 51 5.02 12.73 11.47
N THR A 52 6.13 12.17 11.95
CA THR A 52 6.80 12.61 13.18
C THR A 52 8.20 13.10 12.84
N HIS A 53 8.58 14.27 13.36
CA HIS A 53 9.95 14.77 13.30
C HIS A 53 10.71 14.28 14.54
N LEU A 54 11.83 13.59 14.33
CA LEU A 54 12.69 13.04 15.39
C LEU A 54 13.80 14.03 15.76
N GLU A 55 14.39 13.84 16.93
CA GLU A 55 15.44 14.74 17.46
C GLU A 55 16.70 14.80 16.58
N ASP A 56 17.00 13.72 15.85
CA ASP A 56 18.16 13.62 14.96
C ASP A 56 17.93 14.25 13.57
N GLY A 57 16.80 14.95 13.39
CA GLY A 57 16.41 15.57 12.11
C GLY A 57 15.69 14.62 11.14
N THR A 58 15.55 13.34 11.48
CA THR A 58 14.84 12.37 10.64
C THR A 58 13.32 12.59 10.71
N TYR A 59 12.64 12.47 9.58
CA TYR A 59 11.19 12.32 9.54
C TYR A 59 10.80 10.85 9.48
N ARG A 60 9.91 10.44 10.38
CA ARG A 60 9.28 9.11 10.38
C ARG A 60 7.86 9.22 9.84
N ALA A 61 7.60 8.58 8.70
CA ALA A 61 6.27 8.40 8.15
C ALA A 61 5.80 6.95 8.41
N ALA A 62 4.66 6.78 9.06
CA ALA A 62 4.09 5.45 9.32
C ALA A 62 2.61 5.41 8.97
N GLY A 63 2.12 4.26 8.52
CA GLY A 63 0.72 4.15 8.15
C GLY A 63 0.28 2.73 7.90
N GLU A 64 -1.04 2.61 7.73
CA GLU A 64 -1.71 1.37 7.40
C GLU A 64 -2.67 1.63 6.24
N TYR A 65 -2.68 0.72 5.27
CA TYR A 65 -3.57 0.80 4.12
C TYR A 65 -4.21 -0.56 3.84
N ARG A 66 -5.53 -0.54 3.60
CA ARG A 66 -6.31 -1.71 3.20
C ARG A 66 -6.73 -1.56 1.74
N PHE A 67 -6.57 -2.62 0.98
CA PHE A 67 -7.03 -2.69 -0.41
C PHE A 67 -7.43 -4.12 -0.78
N LYS A 68 -8.25 -4.25 -1.82
CA LYS A 68 -8.58 -5.56 -2.40
C LYS A 68 -7.53 -5.94 -3.43
N GLN A 69 -6.96 -7.14 -3.33
CA GLN A 69 -6.01 -7.64 -4.32
C GLN A 69 -6.66 -7.81 -5.71
N SER A 70 -7.96 -8.14 -5.74
CA SER A 70 -8.76 -8.22 -6.97
C SER A 70 -8.85 -6.88 -7.72
N SER A 71 -8.78 -5.74 -7.01
CA SER A 71 -8.71 -4.42 -7.63
C SER A 71 -7.47 -4.26 -8.52
N PHE A 72 -6.39 -5.01 -8.24
CA PHE A 72 -5.13 -5.01 -8.98
C PHE A 72 -4.94 -6.28 -9.82
N LEU A 73 -6.05 -6.89 -10.26
CA LEU A 73 -6.10 -8.06 -11.15
C LEU A 73 -5.58 -9.37 -10.51
N ILE A 74 -5.22 -9.36 -9.24
CA ILE A 74 -4.78 -10.55 -8.51
C ILE A 74 -6.02 -11.31 -8.05
N LYS A 75 -6.23 -12.52 -8.57
CA LYS A 75 -7.36 -13.37 -8.16
C LYS A 75 -7.02 -14.04 -6.83
N PRO A 76 -7.84 -13.91 -5.77
CA PRO A 76 -7.65 -14.64 -4.54
C PRO A 76 -7.61 -16.15 -4.81
N VAL A 77 -6.62 -16.84 -4.23
CA VAL A 77 -6.48 -18.30 -4.39
C VAL A 77 -7.68 -18.99 -3.76
N GLN A 78 -8.32 -19.88 -4.53
CA GLN A 78 -9.35 -20.79 -4.06
C GLN A 78 -8.84 -22.21 -4.32
N LEU A 79 -8.46 -22.94 -3.27
CA LEU A 79 -8.11 -24.36 -3.42
C LEU A 79 -9.40 -25.19 -3.46
N ALA A 80 -9.51 -26.07 -4.46
CA ALA A 80 -10.59 -27.05 -4.55
C ALA A 80 -10.54 -27.96 -3.31
N GLY A 81 -11.53 -27.84 -2.42
CA GLY A 81 -11.53 -28.50 -1.10
C GLY A 81 -12.08 -27.63 0.04
N GLY A 82 -12.25 -26.32 -0.16
CA GLY A 82 -13.10 -25.46 0.69
C GLY A 82 -12.48 -24.95 2.00
N THR A 83 -11.36 -25.51 2.46
CA THR A 83 -10.79 -25.16 3.79
C THR A 83 -9.87 -23.94 3.78
N VAL A 84 -9.26 -23.59 2.64
CA VAL A 84 -8.34 -22.44 2.54
C VAL A 84 -8.91 -21.39 1.58
N ARG A 85 -9.41 -20.30 2.16
CA ARG A 85 -9.85 -19.10 1.42
C ARG A 85 -8.96 -17.93 1.83
N VAL A 86 -8.12 -17.47 0.91
CA VAL A 86 -7.37 -16.23 1.12
C VAL A 86 -8.35 -15.06 1.03
N LYS A 87 -8.32 -14.15 2.01
CA LYS A 87 -9.15 -12.94 1.98
C LYS A 87 -8.74 -12.05 0.81
N ASP A 88 -9.72 -11.47 0.14
CA ASP A 88 -9.46 -10.51 -0.96
C ASP A 88 -8.91 -9.18 -0.43
N GLU A 89 -9.36 -8.77 0.75
CA GLU A 89 -8.80 -7.60 1.43
C GLU A 89 -7.45 -7.93 2.06
N LEU A 90 -6.45 -7.13 1.71
CA LEU A 90 -5.12 -7.13 2.29
C LEU A 90 -4.94 -5.86 3.11
N GLN A 91 -4.32 -6.01 4.28
CA GLN A 91 -3.85 -4.91 5.11
C GLN A 91 -2.33 -4.84 4.99
N THR A 92 -1.83 -3.65 4.69
CA THR A 92 -0.40 -3.36 4.59
C THR A 92 -0.05 -2.29 5.60
N GLN A 93 1.08 -2.46 6.26
CA GLN A 93 1.66 -1.50 7.18
C GLN A 93 3.01 -1.10 6.65
N PHE A 94 3.36 0.18 6.81
CA PHE A 94 4.64 0.70 6.38
C PHE A 94 5.20 1.66 7.41
N GLU A 95 6.52 1.74 7.40
CA GLU A 95 7.31 2.72 8.12
C GLU A 95 8.47 3.15 7.22
N ILE A 96 8.63 4.45 7.05
CA ILE A 96 9.65 5.06 6.20
C ILE A 96 10.38 6.10 7.05
N LEU A 97 11.72 6.00 7.07
CA LEU A 97 12.60 7.00 7.68
C LEU A 97 13.21 7.83 6.55
N LEU A 98 13.03 9.14 6.63
CA LEU A 98 13.51 10.13 5.66
C LEU A 98 14.52 11.03 6.37
N LYS A 99 15.76 11.07 5.86
CA LYS A 99 16.82 11.98 6.31
C LYS A 99 17.06 13.06 5.27
#